data_AF-A0A351TGD6-F1
#
_entry.id   AF-A0A351TGD6-F1
#
_cell.length_a   1.000
_cell.length_b   1.000
_cell.length_c   1.000
_cell.angle_alpha   90.00
_cell.angle_beta   90.00
_cell.angle_gamma   90.00
#
_symmetry.space_group_name_H-M   'P 1'
#
loop_
_entity.id
_entity.type
_entity.pdbx_description
1 polymer ?
#
loop_
_entity_poly.entity_id
_entity_poly.type
_entity_poly.pdbx_seq_one_letter_code
_entity_poly.pdbx_strand_id
1 'polypeptide(L)'
;MKPEALAEGGYRVSYEDVPLRTQDPGERRRERLPEENCGGRGTADSTVESGKGTADSTVESGREAADCTVESGKGTADSTVESGREAADCTAESGKGTVDGTAESGKGTADSTAESCKGTADGTVENSKEAVCCTGDRGWRLADVEAGKVSMEGFLAQLTDEDLCCIVRGEGMCSPKVTAGTAGAFGGVTDRLAGYGIPIACCADGPSGIRMDCGSIAFAMPNGACLASTFNEALSEELFEWEGLELRKNKIDTLLGPGINLHRNPLNGRNFEYFSEDPFVTGKMAAAQLRAMGRYDVTGTIKHFACNSQEYKRNEVEAVVSERALRELYLKGFEIAVTEGGAYSIMTSYNPINGFWSASNYDMLTTILRGEWKYDGIVMTDWWAKANDEGHAGKVENTAAMVRAQNDLFMVVANAGENSQKDNSMESLKKGTVTRGEYLRSAANICRFLLRTPAYQRMLGRKSDLDRQLEATRAQEMESFGELVRIAVTEGTCCLPVEQIATGKGSSVTFELNIRERGIYRLELTCRVAGQGSLAQIPLTLSQDRQIVKTISLTGEDKEWRTKEIRLNPSFHNTTFLKFFFGQGGMEIREARLVLEESMEAQYRAEKETAEETD
;
A
#
# COMPACT_ATOMS: atom_id res chain seq x y z
N MET A 1 -23.42 27.87 30.63
CA MET A 1 -24.26 26.81 30.05
C MET A 1 -25.37 26.48 31.01
N LYS A 2 -26.63 26.67 30.61
CA LYS A 2 -27.77 26.03 31.29
C LYS A 2 -28.60 25.35 30.20
N PRO A 3 -28.94 24.06 30.35
CA PRO A 3 -29.80 23.39 29.39
C PRO A 3 -31.26 23.73 29.72
N GLU A 4 -32.00 24.25 28.74
CA GLU A 4 -33.46 24.23 28.76
C GLU A 4 -33.94 23.19 27.75
N ALA A 5 -34.82 22.31 28.20
CA ALA A 5 -35.45 21.30 27.37
C ALA A 5 -36.72 21.88 26.73
N LEU A 6 -36.90 21.67 25.43
CA LEU A 6 -38.21 21.76 24.79
C LEU A 6 -38.49 20.49 23.99
N ALA A 7 -39.75 20.10 24.05
CA ALA A 7 -40.31 18.86 23.50
C ALA A 7 -40.16 18.79 21.98
N GLU A 8 -40.03 17.55 21.49
CA GLU A 8 -39.88 17.15 20.08
C GLU A 8 -38.48 17.35 19.47
N GLY A 9 -37.51 16.58 20.00
CA GLY A 9 -36.68 15.71 19.15
C GLY A 9 -35.61 16.33 18.23
N GLY A 10 -35.16 17.57 18.45
CA GLY A 10 -34.04 18.15 17.69
C GLY A 10 -33.13 19.03 18.54
N TYR A 11 -31.82 18.74 18.53
CA TYR A 11 -30.80 19.66 19.06
C TYR A 11 -30.39 20.63 17.95
N ARG A 12 -30.56 21.94 18.18
CA ARG A 12 -30.00 22.99 17.34
C ARG A 12 -29.01 23.79 18.18
N VAL A 13 -27.73 23.75 17.82
CA VAL A 13 -26.70 24.63 18.41
C VAL A 13 -26.71 25.92 17.58
N SER A 14 -27.15 27.03 18.17
CA SER A 14 -26.93 28.37 17.60
C SER A 14 -25.59 28.90 18.09
N TYR A 15 -24.68 29.19 17.16
CA TYR A 15 -23.46 29.94 17.46
C TYR A 15 -23.84 31.42 17.54
N GLU A 16 -23.92 31.96 18.76
CA GLU A 16 -23.90 33.42 18.96
C GLU A 16 -22.45 33.92 18.86
N ASP A 17 -22.31 35.08 18.24
CA ASP A 17 -21.07 35.71 17.74
C ASP A 17 -19.90 35.71 18.74
N VAL A 18 -18.87 34.93 18.41
CA VAL A 18 -17.52 35.10 18.97
C VAL A 18 -16.74 35.99 18.00
N PRO A 19 -16.17 37.14 18.42
CA PRO A 19 -15.42 38.00 17.51
C PRO A 19 -14.19 37.26 17.00
N LEU A 20 -14.16 36.95 15.69
CA LEU A 20 -12.98 36.50 14.98
C LEU A 20 -11.90 37.59 15.08
N ARG A 21 -10.85 37.31 15.86
CA ARG A 21 -9.68 38.18 15.97
C ARG A 21 -8.83 38.01 14.71
N THR A 22 -9.15 38.75 13.66
CA THR A 22 -8.28 38.91 12.50
C THR A 22 -7.07 39.76 12.91
N GLN A 23 -5.88 39.16 13.02
CA GLN A 23 -4.64 39.93 13.05
C GLN A 23 -4.07 40.03 11.64
N ASP A 24 -3.94 41.27 11.18
CA ASP A 24 -3.37 41.72 9.92
C ASP A 24 -1.85 41.46 9.90
N PRO A 25 -1.28 40.81 8.88
CA PRO A 25 0.15 40.53 8.79
C PRO A 25 0.92 41.77 8.29
N GLY A 26 0.98 42.81 9.13
CA GLY A 26 1.53 44.12 8.74
C GLY A 26 2.31 44.91 9.80
N GLU A 27 2.49 44.40 11.02
CA GLU A 27 3.26 45.13 12.06
C GLU A 27 4.22 44.22 12.83
N ARG A 28 5.49 44.22 12.43
CA ARG A 28 6.60 44.03 13.38
C ARG A 28 7.55 45.21 13.26
N ARG A 29 7.40 46.19 14.16
CA ARG A 29 8.46 47.12 14.52
C ARG A 29 9.05 46.72 15.87
N ARG A 30 10.34 46.39 15.81
CA ARG A 30 11.41 46.87 16.69
C ARG A 30 11.12 46.90 18.20
N GLU A 31 11.68 45.94 18.91
CA GLU A 31 12.30 46.23 20.20
C GLU A 31 13.79 45.90 20.15
N ARG A 32 14.56 46.88 20.63
CA ARG A 32 16.01 46.96 20.70
C ARG A 32 16.56 46.08 21.81
N LEU A 33 17.76 45.52 21.58
CA LEU A 33 18.79 45.37 22.61
C LEU A 33 20.07 46.09 22.11
N PRO A 34 20.92 46.62 23.00
CA PRO A 34 21.73 47.80 22.73
C PRO A 34 23.02 47.52 21.95
N GLU A 35 23.44 48.53 21.20
CA GLU A 35 24.72 48.62 20.50
C GLU A 35 25.86 48.87 21.50
N GLU A 36 26.93 48.07 21.41
CA GLU A 36 28.29 48.57 21.62
C GLU A 36 29.09 48.30 20.35
N ASN A 37 29.79 49.34 19.92
CA ASN A 37 30.44 49.46 18.63
C ASN A 37 31.95 49.61 18.86
N CYS A 38 32.75 48.90 18.05
CA CYS A 38 34.03 49.33 17.43
C CYS A 38 35.12 48.24 17.42
N GLY A 39 35.46 47.81 16.19
CA GLY A 39 36.83 47.96 15.69
C GLY A 39 37.79 46.76 15.72
N GLY A 40 38.05 46.21 14.52
CA GLY A 40 39.41 45.98 14.04
C GLY A 40 40.09 44.61 14.26
N ARG A 41 40.30 43.90 13.12
CA ARG A 41 41.43 43.02 12.76
C ARG A 41 42.00 42.02 13.80
N GLY A 42 41.96 40.74 13.42
CA GLY A 42 43.13 39.85 13.53
C GLY A 42 42.97 38.57 14.34
N THR A 43 43.46 37.49 13.73
CA THR A 43 43.99 36.23 14.31
C THR A 43 43.04 35.13 14.80
N ALA A 44 43.44 33.93 14.36
CA ALA A 44 42.91 32.60 14.65
C ALA A 44 43.28 32.10 16.05
N ASP A 45 42.74 30.93 16.39
CA ASP A 45 42.96 30.11 17.58
C ASP A 45 42.36 30.58 18.91
N SER A 46 41.19 30.01 19.25
CA SER A 46 40.84 29.50 20.59
C SER A 46 39.34 29.18 20.67
N THR A 47 38.94 27.98 20.26
CA THR A 47 37.62 27.40 20.62
C THR A 47 37.67 25.88 20.50
N VAL A 48 38.65 25.27 21.16
CA VAL A 48 38.71 23.80 21.37
C VAL A 48 39.15 23.52 22.81
N GLU A 49 38.51 24.11 23.82
CA GLU A 49 38.70 23.64 25.22
C GLU A 49 37.48 23.77 26.16
N SER A 50 36.36 24.37 25.75
CA SER A 50 35.16 24.44 26.60
C SER A 50 34.13 23.31 26.37
N GLY A 51 34.38 22.39 25.44
CA GLY A 51 33.46 21.30 25.08
C GLY A 51 33.77 19.92 25.68
N LYS A 52 34.85 19.78 26.47
CA LYS A 52 35.26 18.47 27.05
C LYS A 52 34.77 18.22 28.48
N GLY A 53 34.51 19.26 29.29
CA GLY A 53 34.12 19.09 30.69
C GLY A 53 32.65 18.68 30.94
N THR A 54 31.77 18.88 29.95
CA THR A 54 30.33 18.55 30.07
C THR A 54 29.95 17.19 29.48
N ALA A 55 30.82 16.60 28.67
CA ALA A 55 30.61 15.26 28.13
C ALA A 55 30.99 14.15 29.13
N ASP A 56 32.08 14.33 29.89
CA ASP A 56 32.56 13.29 30.82
C ASP A 56 31.64 13.11 32.06
N SER A 57 31.05 14.19 32.58
CA SER A 57 30.10 14.12 33.71
C SER A 57 28.76 13.46 33.37
N THR A 58 28.37 13.49 32.10
CA THR A 58 27.13 12.84 31.61
C THR A 58 27.35 11.34 31.36
N VAL A 59 28.59 10.92 31.10
CA VAL A 59 28.96 9.51 30.88
C VAL A 59 29.18 8.77 32.21
N GLU A 60 29.73 9.43 33.23
CA GLU A 60 29.86 8.83 34.58
C GLU A 60 28.50 8.62 35.27
N SER A 61 27.60 9.62 35.21
CA SER A 61 26.25 9.50 35.79
C SER A 61 25.38 8.44 35.11
N GLY A 62 25.60 8.19 33.81
CA GLY A 62 24.94 7.10 33.07
C GLY A 62 25.45 5.70 33.44
N ARG A 63 26.71 5.57 33.87
CA ARG A 63 27.30 4.28 34.30
C ARG A 63 26.84 3.88 35.71
N GLU A 64 26.78 4.83 36.65
CA GLU A 64 26.31 4.54 38.01
C GLU A 64 24.82 4.13 38.06
N ALA A 65 23.99 4.72 37.19
CA ALA A 65 22.59 4.34 37.05
C ALA A 65 22.42 2.92 36.43
N ALA A 66 23.28 2.55 35.49
CA ALA A 66 23.26 1.22 34.88
C ALA A 66 23.69 0.12 35.88
N ASP A 67 24.72 0.36 36.68
CA ASP A 67 25.20 -0.61 37.68
C ASP A 67 24.20 -0.81 38.83
N CYS A 68 23.50 0.23 39.28
CA CYS A 68 22.41 0.10 40.26
C CYS A 68 21.23 -0.74 39.75
N THR A 69 20.99 -0.73 38.43
CA THR A 69 19.90 -1.49 37.80
C THR A 69 20.26 -2.98 37.64
N VAL A 70 21.54 -3.29 37.48
CA VAL A 70 22.05 -4.68 37.40
C VAL A 70 22.11 -5.34 38.79
N GLU A 71 22.50 -4.59 39.82
CA GLU A 71 22.52 -5.07 41.23
C GLU A 71 21.09 -5.34 41.76
N SER A 72 20.14 -4.45 41.46
CA SER A 72 18.73 -4.65 41.85
C SER A 72 18.05 -5.80 41.10
N GLY A 73 18.40 -6.03 39.83
CA GLY A 73 17.91 -7.16 39.04
C GLY A 73 18.40 -8.53 39.54
N LYS A 74 19.61 -8.61 40.10
CA LYS A 74 20.14 -9.85 40.72
C LYS A 74 19.42 -10.22 42.01
N GLY A 75 19.11 -9.23 42.87
CA GLY A 75 18.36 -9.48 44.12
C GLY A 75 16.93 -9.98 43.92
N THR A 76 16.26 -9.56 42.82
CA THR A 76 14.93 -10.05 42.46
C THR A 76 14.94 -11.44 41.81
N ALA A 77 16.02 -11.82 41.14
CA ALA A 77 16.15 -13.15 40.54
C ALA A 77 16.41 -14.23 41.61
N ASP A 78 17.26 -13.95 42.60
CA ASP A 78 17.59 -14.91 43.66
C ASP A 78 16.39 -15.18 44.60
N SER A 79 15.57 -14.16 44.90
CA SER A 79 14.34 -14.31 45.71
C SER A 79 13.23 -15.10 44.99
N THR A 80 13.21 -15.07 43.65
CA THR A 80 12.25 -15.84 42.84
C THR A 80 12.67 -17.31 42.71
N VAL A 81 13.97 -17.60 42.78
CA VAL A 81 14.51 -18.97 42.77
C VAL A 81 14.39 -19.64 44.15
N GLU A 82 14.52 -18.89 45.25
CA GLU A 82 14.25 -19.42 46.61
C GLU A 82 12.77 -19.74 46.84
N SER A 83 11.86 -18.85 46.44
CA SER A 83 10.41 -19.10 46.56
C SER A 83 9.90 -20.25 45.66
N GLY A 84 10.54 -20.46 44.50
CA GLY A 84 10.27 -21.62 43.64
C GLY A 84 10.76 -22.96 44.21
N ARG A 85 11.80 -22.96 45.05
CA ARG A 85 12.29 -24.18 45.74
C ARG A 85 11.42 -24.57 46.93
N GLU A 86 10.94 -23.61 47.72
CA GLU A 86 10.03 -23.89 48.85
C GLU A 86 8.66 -24.44 48.37
N ALA A 87 8.16 -23.99 47.22
CA ALA A 87 6.93 -24.50 46.62
C ALA A 87 7.07 -25.94 46.07
N ALA A 88 8.26 -26.32 45.61
CA ALA A 88 8.56 -27.66 45.10
C ALA A 88 8.77 -28.69 46.25
N ASP A 89 9.34 -28.27 47.38
CA ASP A 89 9.48 -29.12 48.57
C ASP A 89 8.13 -29.37 49.26
N CYS A 90 7.20 -28.40 49.24
CA CYS A 90 5.84 -28.59 49.77
C CYS A 90 4.99 -29.58 48.96
N THR A 91 5.31 -29.80 47.68
CA THR A 91 4.61 -30.80 46.83
C THR A 91 5.24 -32.18 46.89
N ALA A 92 6.45 -32.33 47.46
CA ALA A 92 7.13 -33.61 47.63
C ALA A 92 6.77 -34.34 48.95
N GLU A 93 6.25 -33.66 49.97
CA GLU A 93 5.87 -34.28 51.25
C GLU A 93 4.40 -34.73 51.36
N SER A 94 3.53 -34.44 50.37
CA SER A 94 2.11 -34.86 50.39
C SER A 94 1.82 -36.17 49.64
N GLY A 95 2.85 -36.86 49.14
CA GLY A 95 2.73 -38.08 48.34
C GLY A 95 3.30 -39.35 48.99
N LYS A 96 3.00 -39.63 50.27
CA LYS A 96 3.30 -40.93 50.89
C LYS A 96 2.18 -41.38 51.85
N GLY A 97 1.47 -42.43 51.43
CA GLY A 97 0.35 -43.09 52.12
C GLY A 97 -0.86 -43.08 51.18
N THR A 98 -1.35 -44.19 50.61
CA THR A 98 -1.46 -45.56 51.11
C THR A 98 -1.72 -46.47 49.91
N VAL A 99 -1.03 -47.61 49.85
CA VAL A 99 -1.41 -48.76 49.00
C VAL A 99 -1.99 -49.80 49.94
N ASP A 100 -3.24 -50.20 49.72
CA ASP A 100 -3.74 -51.59 49.79
C ASP A 100 -5.28 -51.62 49.76
N GLY A 101 -5.84 -52.51 48.94
CA GLY A 101 -7.27 -52.86 49.02
C GLY A 101 -7.95 -53.29 47.72
N THR A 102 -7.65 -54.52 47.28
CA THR A 102 -8.59 -55.49 46.68
C THR A 102 -9.39 -55.19 45.40
N ALA A 103 -9.30 -56.19 44.52
CA ALA A 103 -10.12 -56.45 43.34
C ALA A 103 -11.60 -56.78 43.65
N GLU A 104 -12.39 -56.76 42.57
CA GLU A 104 -13.68 -57.42 42.31
C GLU A 104 -14.96 -56.56 42.19
N SER A 105 -15.78 -57.02 41.22
CA SER A 105 -17.14 -56.62 40.81
C SER A 105 -17.23 -55.48 39.80
N GLY A 106 -17.88 -55.61 38.63
CA GLY A 106 -18.62 -56.71 38.04
C GLY A 106 -19.05 -56.35 36.61
N LYS A 107 -19.11 -57.37 35.75
CA LYS A 107 -19.69 -57.34 34.39
C LYS A 107 -21.21 -57.14 34.42
N GLY A 108 -21.74 -56.56 33.34
CA GLY A 108 -23.15 -56.57 32.92
C GLY A 108 -23.75 -55.15 32.93
N THR A 109 -24.36 -54.62 31.87
CA THR A 109 -25.18 -55.24 30.83
C THR A 109 -25.27 -54.31 29.62
N ALA A 110 -25.36 -54.93 28.45
CA ALA A 110 -25.67 -54.35 27.14
C ALA A 110 -27.16 -54.02 26.97
N ASP A 111 -27.45 -53.33 25.86
CA ASP A 111 -28.70 -53.25 25.11
C ASP A 111 -29.85 -52.33 25.56
N SER A 112 -30.02 -51.27 24.76
CA SER A 112 -31.25 -50.57 24.31
C SER A 112 -30.78 -49.16 23.93
N THR A 113 -30.79 -48.68 22.69
CA THR A 113 -31.74 -48.85 21.59
C THR A 113 -31.05 -48.43 20.28
N ALA A 114 -30.94 -49.36 19.33
CA ALA A 114 -30.80 -49.05 17.92
C ALA A 114 -32.14 -49.36 17.25
N GLU A 115 -33.00 -48.36 17.06
CA GLU A 115 -34.05 -48.30 16.03
C GLU A 115 -34.91 -47.04 16.21
N SER A 116 -34.46 -45.91 15.65
CA SER A 116 -35.29 -45.01 14.85
C SER A 116 -34.42 -43.89 14.29
N CYS A 117 -34.35 -43.82 12.97
CA CYS A 117 -33.99 -42.68 12.11
C CYS A 117 -33.12 -43.15 10.94
N LYS A 118 -33.72 -43.96 10.07
CA LYS A 118 -33.42 -43.92 8.63
C LYS A 118 -34.13 -42.69 8.07
N GLY A 119 -33.37 -41.71 7.60
CA GLY A 119 -33.90 -40.60 6.79
C GLY A 119 -33.15 -39.29 6.95
N THR A 120 -32.35 -38.98 5.92
CA THR A 120 -31.95 -37.64 5.42
C THR A 120 -30.88 -36.80 6.13
N ALA A 121 -29.86 -36.44 5.33
CA ALA A 121 -28.87 -35.34 5.42
C ALA A 121 -27.81 -35.46 6.53
N ASP A 122 -26.58 -35.95 6.31
CA ASP A 122 -25.52 -35.56 5.36
C ASP A 122 -24.97 -34.14 5.59
N GLY A 123 -23.66 -34.02 5.84
CA GLY A 123 -22.97 -32.72 5.94
C GLY A 123 -21.86 -32.54 6.99
N THR A 124 -21.13 -33.57 7.44
CA THR A 124 -19.78 -33.35 8.00
C THR A 124 -18.82 -33.13 6.84
N VAL A 125 -18.40 -31.88 6.59
CA VAL A 125 -17.43 -31.57 5.54
C VAL A 125 -16.04 -32.02 5.99
N GLU A 126 -15.64 -33.20 5.51
CA GLU A 126 -14.26 -33.64 5.43
C GLU A 126 -13.46 -32.64 4.57
N ASN A 127 -12.42 -32.05 5.14
CA ASN A 127 -11.56 -31.08 4.45
C ASN A 127 -10.39 -31.79 3.74
N SER A 128 -10.68 -32.86 2.99
CA SER A 128 -9.77 -33.45 2.02
C SER A 128 -10.17 -32.98 0.62
N LYS A 129 -9.87 -31.72 0.28
CA LYS A 129 -10.10 -31.18 -1.06
C LYS A 129 -9.12 -31.83 -2.04
N GLU A 130 -9.64 -32.62 -2.97
CA GLU A 130 -8.94 -33.02 -4.19
C GLU A 130 -8.26 -31.80 -4.83
N ALA A 131 -6.99 -31.96 -5.22
CA ALA A 131 -6.27 -30.91 -5.92
C ALA A 131 -7.02 -30.59 -7.23
N VAL A 132 -7.60 -29.39 -7.33
CA VAL A 132 -8.28 -28.95 -8.56
C VAL A 132 -7.24 -28.85 -9.67
N CYS A 133 -7.22 -29.86 -10.54
CA CYS A 133 -6.29 -29.97 -11.66
C CYS A 133 -6.48 -28.81 -12.64
N CYS A 134 -5.38 -28.37 -13.25
CA CYS A 134 -5.43 -27.40 -14.33
C CYS A 134 -6.17 -28.00 -15.55
N THR A 135 -7.18 -27.30 -16.05
CA THR A 135 -7.99 -27.74 -17.20
C THR A 135 -7.49 -27.25 -18.54
N GLY A 136 -6.46 -26.39 -18.54
CA GLY A 136 -6.05 -25.57 -19.69
C GLY A 136 -7.06 -24.47 -20.02
N ASP A 137 -6.70 -23.53 -20.90
CA ASP A 137 -7.60 -22.48 -21.38
C ASP A 137 -8.80 -23.11 -22.12
N ARG A 138 -10.00 -22.90 -21.56
CA ARG A 138 -11.28 -23.36 -22.11
C ARG A 138 -12.02 -22.25 -22.85
N GLY A 139 -11.41 -21.07 -22.98
CA GLY A 139 -12.02 -19.89 -23.58
C GLY A 139 -12.89 -19.09 -22.62
N TRP A 140 -13.03 -19.50 -21.35
CA TRP A 140 -13.81 -18.74 -20.38
C TRP A 140 -13.07 -17.49 -19.96
N ARG A 141 -13.82 -16.40 -19.80
CA ARG A 141 -13.32 -15.11 -19.32
C ARG A 141 -13.95 -14.76 -17.98
N LEU A 142 -13.36 -13.82 -17.26
CA LEU A 142 -13.93 -13.36 -15.98
C LEU A 142 -15.37 -12.82 -16.16
N ALA A 143 -15.70 -12.27 -17.33
CA ALA A 143 -17.07 -11.88 -17.69
C ALA A 143 -18.07 -13.04 -17.77
N ASP A 144 -17.62 -14.27 -18.03
CA ASP A 144 -18.50 -15.44 -18.00
C ASP A 144 -18.81 -15.88 -16.56
N VAL A 145 -17.92 -15.56 -15.61
CA VAL A 145 -18.20 -15.69 -14.17
C VAL A 145 -19.24 -14.66 -13.72
N GLU A 146 -19.07 -13.38 -14.10
CA GLU A 146 -20.06 -12.32 -13.84
C GLU A 146 -21.45 -12.71 -14.40
N ALA A 147 -21.48 -13.27 -15.62
CA ALA A 147 -22.71 -13.71 -16.27
C ALA A 147 -23.29 -15.04 -15.74
N GLY A 148 -22.64 -15.70 -14.77
CA GLY A 148 -23.08 -16.97 -14.20
C GLY A 148 -23.00 -18.17 -15.16
N LYS A 149 -22.25 -18.07 -16.26
CA LYS A 149 -22.09 -19.16 -17.25
C LYS A 149 -21.10 -20.22 -16.79
N VAL A 150 -20.14 -19.84 -15.94
CA VAL A 150 -19.14 -20.70 -15.33
C VAL A 150 -18.93 -20.28 -13.89
N SER A 151 -18.63 -21.22 -12.98
CA SER A 151 -18.28 -20.86 -11.60
C SER A 151 -16.89 -20.22 -11.55
N MET A 152 -16.60 -19.51 -10.45
CA MET A 152 -15.25 -18.97 -10.20
C MET A 152 -14.20 -20.10 -10.20
N GLU A 153 -14.52 -21.24 -9.58
CA GLU A 153 -13.66 -22.42 -9.55
C GLU A 153 -13.41 -22.97 -10.96
N GLY A 154 -14.45 -23.06 -11.80
CA GLY A 154 -14.33 -23.53 -13.18
C GLY A 154 -13.52 -22.58 -14.06
N PHE A 155 -13.67 -21.27 -13.87
CA PHE A 155 -12.85 -20.26 -14.55
C PHE A 155 -11.38 -20.33 -14.13
N LEU A 156 -11.10 -20.40 -12.81
CA LEU A 156 -9.75 -20.42 -12.29
C LEU A 156 -9.02 -21.75 -12.54
N ALA A 157 -9.75 -22.86 -12.70
CA ALA A 157 -9.15 -24.14 -13.08
C ALA A 157 -8.39 -24.06 -14.42
N GLN A 158 -8.65 -23.07 -15.27
CA GLN A 158 -7.93 -22.84 -16.52
C GLN A 158 -6.47 -22.36 -16.33
N LEU A 159 -6.18 -21.64 -15.24
CA LEU A 159 -4.90 -20.95 -15.03
C LEU A 159 -3.79 -21.96 -14.72
N THR A 160 -2.62 -21.84 -15.34
CA THR A 160 -1.48 -22.71 -14.99
C THR A 160 -0.91 -22.35 -13.62
N ASP A 161 -0.01 -23.19 -13.07
CA ASP A 161 0.67 -22.85 -11.80
C ASP A 161 1.46 -21.55 -11.94
N GLU A 162 2.04 -21.27 -13.11
CA GLU A 162 2.71 -20.00 -13.40
C GLU A 162 1.75 -18.82 -13.39
N ASP A 163 0.56 -18.95 -14.02
CA ASP A 163 -0.47 -17.91 -13.99
C ASP A 163 -0.93 -17.62 -12.54
N LEU A 164 -1.10 -18.67 -11.73
CA LEU A 164 -1.45 -18.57 -10.31
C LEU A 164 -0.34 -17.93 -9.47
N CYS A 165 0.92 -18.21 -9.75
CA CYS A 165 2.03 -17.53 -9.10
C CYS A 165 2.11 -16.04 -9.51
N CYS A 166 1.72 -15.71 -10.74
CA CYS A 166 1.74 -14.33 -11.20
C CYS A 166 0.59 -13.48 -10.65
N ILE A 167 -0.62 -14.04 -10.52
CA ILE A 167 -1.80 -13.26 -10.08
C ILE A 167 -1.68 -12.78 -8.63
N VAL A 168 -0.95 -13.51 -7.77
CA VAL A 168 -0.68 -13.11 -6.38
C VAL A 168 0.44 -12.07 -6.25
N ARG A 169 1.02 -11.59 -7.35
CA ARG A 169 2.05 -10.54 -7.36
C ARG A 169 1.44 -9.21 -7.81
N GLY A 170 1.53 -8.20 -6.96
CA GLY A 170 1.32 -6.81 -7.37
C GLY A 170 2.58 -6.23 -8.02
N GLU A 171 2.41 -5.44 -9.07
CA GLU A 171 3.51 -4.72 -9.73
C GLU A 171 3.62 -3.26 -9.28
N GLY A 172 4.82 -2.77 -9.03
CA GLY A 172 5.05 -1.40 -8.62
C GLY A 172 6.46 -1.12 -8.10
N MET A 173 6.72 0.07 -7.54
CA MET A 173 5.83 1.24 -7.56
C MET A 173 5.76 1.86 -8.97
N CYS A 174 4.74 2.69 -9.23
CA CYS A 174 4.57 3.38 -10.51
C CYS A 174 4.49 2.43 -11.72
N SER A 175 3.77 1.31 -11.60
CA SER A 175 3.57 0.40 -12.73
C SER A 175 2.96 1.16 -13.93
N PRO A 176 3.50 1.00 -15.15
CA PRO A 176 2.99 1.67 -16.33
C PRO A 176 1.61 1.15 -16.77
N LYS A 177 1.12 0.07 -16.14
CA LYS A 177 -0.15 -0.58 -16.47
C LYS A 177 -1.37 0.12 -15.86
N VAL A 178 -1.15 1.07 -14.94
CA VAL A 178 -2.18 1.82 -14.23
C VAL A 178 -1.88 3.31 -14.23
N THR A 179 -2.68 4.11 -13.52
CA THR A 179 -2.43 5.55 -13.38
C THR A 179 -1.01 5.82 -12.90
N ALA A 180 -0.29 6.66 -13.63
CA ALA A 180 1.11 6.96 -13.35
C ALA A 180 1.30 7.56 -11.96
N GLY A 181 2.43 7.25 -11.32
CA GLY A 181 2.77 7.79 -10.00
C GLY A 181 2.02 7.14 -8.83
N THR A 182 1.20 6.12 -9.08
CA THR A 182 0.50 5.38 -8.03
C THR A 182 1.36 4.26 -7.45
N ALA A 183 0.89 3.65 -6.36
CA ALA A 183 1.70 2.75 -5.56
C ALA A 183 1.82 1.33 -6.14
N GLY A 184 0.77 0.82 -6.80
CA GLY A 184 0.81 -0.53 -7.33
C GLY A 184 -0.34 -0.87 -8.28
N ALA A 185 -0.11 -1.93 -9.06
CA ALA A 185 -1.06 -2.56 -9.97
C ALA A 185 -1.21 -4.05 -9.62
N PHE A 186 -2.41 -4.61 -9.70
CA PHE A 186 -2.61 -6.05 -9.45
C PHE A 186 -3.78 -6.63 -10.24
N GLY A 187 -3.87 -7.96 -10.32
CA GLY A 187 -4.84 -8.68 -11.15
C GLY A 187 -4.23 -9.15 -12.46
N GLY A 188 -4.68 -8.60 -13.59
CA GLY A 188 -4.25 -8.93 -14.96
C GLY A 188 -2.83 -8.49 -15.32
N VAL A 189 -1.85 -8.68 -14.44
CA VAL A 189 -0.49 -8.12 -14.55
C VAL A 189 0.40 -8.81 -15.59
N THR A 190 -0.08 -9.84 -16.28
CA THR A 190 0.62 -10.44 -17.43
C THR A 190 -0.32 -10.49 -18.63
N ASP A 191 0.22 -10.54 -19.84
CA ASP A 191 -0.60 -10.63 -21.06
C ASP A 191 -1.53 -11.85 -21.05
N ARG A 192 -1.09 -12.98 -20.46
CA ARG A 192 -1.90 -14.18 -20.27
C ARG A 192 -3.06 -13.94 -19.30
N LEU A 193 -2.80 -13.34 -18.13
CA LEU A 193 -3.84 -13.01 -17.15
C LEU A 193 -4.85 -12.01 -17.74
N ALA A 194 -4.37 -10.99 -18.45
CA ALA A 194 -5.22 -10.06 -19.20
C ALA A 194 -6.03 -10.78 -20.29
N GLY A 195 -5.45 -11.76 -20.96
CA GLY A 195 -6.12 -12.61 -21.96
C GLY A 195 -7.30 -13.43 -21.42
N TYR A 196 -7.30 -13.77 -20.12
CA TYR A 196 -8.46 -14.36 -19.42
C TYR A 196 -9.55 -13.34 -19.06
N GLY A 197 -9.40 -12.07 -19.45
CA GLY A 197 -10.31 -10.99 -19.10
C GLY A 197 -10.21 -10.58 -17.64
N ILE A 198 -9.05 -10.77 -16.99
CA ILE A 198 -8.79 -10.29 -15.64
C ILE A 198 -8.29 -8.83 -15.76
N PRO A 199 -8.99 -7.83 -15.18
CA PRO A 199 -8.57 -6.44 -15.29
C PRO A 199 -7.36 -6.16 -14.39
N ILE A 200 -6.73 -5.00 -14.59
CA ILE A 200 -5.65 -4.49 -13.75
C ILE A 200 -6.23 -3.40 -12.85
N ALA A 201 -6.26 -3.67 -11.54
CA ALA A 201 -6.66 -2.68 -10.54
C ALA A 201 -5.46 -1.83 -10.10
N CYS A 202 -5.74 -0.60 -9.70
CA CYS A 202 -4.78 0.41 -9.27
C CYS A 202 -4.93 0.72 -7.78
N CYS A 203 -3.82 0.77 -7.04
CA CYS A 203 -3.78 1.25 -5.66
C CYS A 203 -2.85 2.45 -5.48
N ALA A 204 -3.25 3.41 -4.66
CA ALA A 204 -2.49 4.63 -4.38
C ALA A 204 -2.53 4.99 -2.89
N ASP A 205 -1.42 5.50 -2.35
CA ASP A 205 -1.46 6.22 -1.06
C ASP A 205 -2.31 7.51 -1.19
N GLY A 206 -2.77 8.13 -0.12
CA GLY A 206 -2.82 7.63 1.26
C GLY A 206 -3.96 8.26 2.06
N PRO A 207 -4.03 8.04 3.38
CA PRO A 207 -5.17 8.45 4.22
C PRO A 207 -5.53 9.94 4.17
N SER A 208 -4.59 10.81 3.80
CA SER A 208 -4.78 12.25 3.66
C SER A 208 -4.95 12.73 2.21
N GLY A 209 -5.31 11.83 1.29
CA GLY A 209 -5.55 12.11 -0.12
C GLY A 209 -4.57 11.40 -1.06
N ILE A 210 -4.89 11.45 -2.36
CA ILE A 210 -4.20 10.67 -3.38
C ILE A 210 -2.76 11.17 -3.60
N ARG A 211 -1.79 10.27 -3.47
CA ARG A 211 -0.41 10.45 -3.88
C ARG A 211 -0.23 9.95 -5.31
N MET A 212 0.11 10.87 -6.21
CA MET A 212 0.55 10.57 -7.57
C MET A 212 1.95 11.15 -7.80
N ASP A 213 2.97 10.30 -7.74
CA ASP A 213 4.38 10.67 -7.98
C ASP A 213 4.67 11.13 -9.42
N CYS A 214 3.66 11.13 -10.30
CA CYS A 214 3.73 11.74 -11.62
C CYS A 214 3.40 13.25 -11.62
N GLY A 215 3.08 13.82 -10.45
CA GLY A 215 2.88 15.26 -10.30
C GLY A 215 1.49 15.76 -10.56
N SER A 216 0.58 14.83 -10.85
CA SER A 216 -0.83 15.14 -10.87
C SER A 216 -1.24 15.66 -9.48
N ILE A 217 -1.97 16.76 -9.48
CA ILE A 217 -2.47 17.38 -8.25
C ILE A 217 -3.69 16.59 -7.79
N ALA A 218 -3.79 16.39 -6.47
CA ALA A 218 -4.95 15.82 -5.80
C ALA A 218 -5.25 16.62 -4.53
N PHE A 219 -6.42 16.40 -3.94
CA PHE A 219 -6.81 17.10 -2.73
C PHE A 219 -6.01 16.61 -1.50
N ALA A 220 -5.47 17.54 -0.71
CA ALA A 220 -4.76 17.23 0.53
C ALA A 220 -5.69 17.44 1.73
N MET A 221 -6.08 16.34 2.39
CA MET A 221 -7.01 16.33 3.52
C MET A 221 -6.28 16.50 4.88
N PRO A 222 -7.02 16.87 5.95
CA PRO A 222 -6.53 16.74 7.32
C PRO A 222 -6.04 15.31 7.63
N ASN A 223 -5.09 15.19 8.55
CA ASN A 223 -4.58 13.88 8.96
C ASN A 223 -5.63 13.08 9.79
N GLY A 224 -5.41 11.78 9.94
CA GLY A 224 -6.34 10.87 10.63
C GLY A 224 -6.68 11.32 12.05
N ALA A 225 -5.69 11.76 12.82
CA ALA A 225 -5.91 12.20 14.21
C ALA A 225 -6.82 13.43 14.29
N CYS A 226 -6.67 14.38 13.33
CA CYS A 226 -7.56 15.53 13.21
C CYS A 226 -8.99 15.12 12.85
N LEU A 227 -9.15 14.19 11.91
CA LEU A 227 -10.46 13.67 11.52
C LEU A 227 -11.16 12.97 12.70
N ALA A 228 -10.45 12.12 13.45
CA ALA A 228 -10.99 11.46 14.64
C ALA A 228 -11.37 12.46 15.76
N SER A 229 -10.63 13.55 15.89
CA SER A 229 -10.92 14.60 16.89
C SER A 229 -12.25 15.32 16.66
N THR A 230 -12.87 15.16 15.48
CA THR A 230 -14.22 15.67 15.21
C THR A 230 -15.32 14.88 15.92
N PHE A 231 -15.07 13.59 16.23
CA PHE A 231 -16.10 12.64 16.69
C PHE A 231 -17.36 12.66 15.81
N ASN A 232 -17.20 12.93 14.51
CA ASN A 232 -18.31 13.15 13.58
C ASN A 232 -18.16 12.27 12.34
N GLU A 233 -18.78 11.09 12.38
CA GLU A 233 -18.83 10.15 11.25
C GLU A 233 -19.43 10.82 10.00
N ALA A 234 -20.52 11.58 10.13
CA ALA A 234 -21.20 12.20 9.00
C ALA A 234 -20.30 13.20 8.24
N LEU A 235 -19.52 14.00 8.97
CA LEU A 235 -18.53 14.91 8.36
C LEU A 235 -17.40 14.14 7.67
N SER A 236 -16.95 13.03 8.27
CA SER A 236 -15.94 12.18 7.63
C SER A 236 -16.51 11.46 6.40
N GLU A 237 -17.79 11.07 6.40
CA GLU A 237 -18.44 10.50 5.23
C GLU A 237 -18.51 11.53 4.10
N GLU A 238 -18.99 12.74 4.36
CA GLU A 238 -19.07 13.81 3.36
C GLU A 238 -17.71 14.10 2.71
N LEU A 239 -16.64 14.19 3.50
CA LEU A 239 -15.29 14.39 2.97
C LEU A 239 -14.84 13.23 2.07
N PHE A 240 -15.12 11.99 2.46
CA PHE A 240 -14.69 10.81 1.70
C PHE A 240 -15.60 10.45 0.53
N GLU A 241 -16.77 11.08 0.39
CA GLU A 241 -17.52 11.08 -0.86
C GLU A 241 -16.75 11.81 -1.97
N TRP A 242 -16.14 12.95 -1.63
CA TRP A 242 -15.27 13.69 -2.55
C TRP A 242 -14.00 12.91 -2.89
N GLU A 243 -13.37 12.26 -1.91
CA GLU A 243 -12.23 11.36 -2.16
C GLU A 243 -12.64 10.20 -3.07
N GLY A 244 -13.80 9.58 -2.85
CA GLY A 244 -14.33 8.52 -3.71
C GLY A 244 -14.49 8.96 -5.18
N LEU A 245 -15.01 10.16 -5.40
CA LEU A 245 -15.09 10.79 -6.72
C LEU A 245 -13.70 11.04 -7.33
N GLU A 246 -12.77 11.57 -6.54
CA GLU A 246 -11.41 11.87 -7.02
C GLU A 246 -10.62 10.61 -7.37
N LEU A 247 -10.76 9.54 -6.59
CA LEU A 247 -10.20 8.21 -6.89
C LEU A 247 -10.73 7.69 -8.22
N ARG A 248 -12.06 7.74 -8.43
CA ARG A 248 -12.69 7.30 -9.67
C ARG A 248 -12.24 8.14 -10.86
N LYS A 249 -12.14 9.47 -10.72
CA LYS A 249 -11.61 10.40 -11.75
C LYS A 249 -10.19 10.02 -12.17
N ASN A 250 -9.36 9.68 -11.18
CA ASN A 250 -7.97 9.30 -11.38
C ASN A 250 -7.77 7.81 -11.71
N LYS A 251 -8.85 7.04 -11.92
CA LYS A 251 -8.81 5.61 -12.24
C LYS A 251 -8.04 4.79 -11.20
N ILE A 252 -8.23 5.11 -9.92
CA ILE A 252 -7.68 4.40 -8.78
C ILE A 252 -8.82 3.60 -8.15
N ASP A 253 -8.62 2.29 -7.95
CA ASP A 253 -9.68 1.39 -7.51
C ASP A 253 -9.66 1.18 -5.98
N THR A 254 -8.49 1.35 -5.35
CA THR A 254 -8.38 1.32 -3.89
C THR A 254 -7.39 2.35 -3.35
N LEU A 255 -7.83 3.16 -2.38
CA LEU A 255 -6.98 4.07 -1.62
C LEU A 255 -6.27 3.27 -0.52
N LEU A 256 -4.98 3.47 -0.31
CA LEU A 256 -4.22 2.81 0.74
C LEU A 256 -4.39 3.55 2.06
N GLY A 257 -5.63 3.50 2.55
CA GLY A 257 -6.12 4.07 3.79
C GLY A 257 -7.58 3.66 4.00
N PRO A 258 -8.13 3.87 5.20
CA PRO A 258 -7.51 4.53 6.35
C PRO A 258 -6.40 3.74 7.06
N GLY A 259 -5.48 4.47 7.69
CA GLY A 259 -4.59 3.92 8.71
C GLY A 259 -5.33 3.82 10.04
N ILE A 260 -5.41 2.62 10.63
CA ILE A 260 -6.29 2.30 11.77
C ILE A 260 -5.60 1.52 12.89
N ASN A 261 -4.26 1.59 12.97
CA ASN A 261 -3.56 1.08 14.14
C ASN A 261 -3.84 1.96 15.36
N LEU A 262 -3.90 1.36 16.55
CA LEU A 262 -4.14 2.11 17.78
C LEU A 262 -2.93 2.96 18.17
N HIS A 263 -3.20 4.14 18.76
CA HIS A 263 -2.21 4.98 19.45
C HIS A 263 -1.75 4.32 20.76
N ARG A 264 -1.06 3.17 20.67
CA ARG A 264 -0.55 2.43 21.84
C ARG A 264 0.37 3.29 22.71
N ASN A 265 1.17 4.14 22.08
CA ASN A 265 2.09 5.05 22.74
C ASN A 265 2.15 6.37 21.96
N PRO A 266 2.19 7.53 22.65
CA PRO A 266 2.19 8.84 21.98
C PRO A 266 3.42 9.08 21.09
N LEU A 267 4.54 8.38 21.32
CA LEU A 267 5.80 8.57 20.58
C LEU A 267 5.85 7.86 19.23
N ASN A 268 4.83 7.08 18.88
CA ASN A 268 4.81 6.40 17.59
C ASN A 268 4.70 7.41 16.43
N GLY A 269 5.65 7.37 15.49
CA GLY A 269 5.79 8.38 14.44
C GLY A 269 4.64 8.46 13.43
N ARG A 270 3.80 7.41 13.34
CA ARG A 270 2.63 7.36 12.45
C ARG A 270 1.29 7.61 13.13
N ASN A 271 1.28 8.02 14.40
CA ASN A 271 0.02 8.38 15.07
C ASN A 271 -0.76 9.49 14.33
N PHE A 272 -0.07 10.36 13.58
CA PHE A 272 -0.76 11.43 12.84
C PHE A 272 -1.78 10.91 11.80
N GLU A 273 -1.52 9.77 11.16
CA GLU A 273 -2.41 9.19 10.13
C GLU A 273 -3.41 8.18 10.70
N TYR A 274 -3.27 7.81 11.97
CA TYR A 274 -4.19 6.92 12.69
C TYR A 274 -5.25 7.74 13.44
N PHE A 275 -6.26 7.08 14.01
CA PHE A 275 -7.42 7.75 14.60
C PHE A 275 -7.29 7.98 16.11
N SER A 276 -7.18 6.91 16.90
CA SER A 276 -7.33 6.97 18.36
C SER A 276 -6.56 5.86 19.08
N GLU A 277 -6.43 6.00 20.40
CA GLU A 277 -6.09 4.89 21.29
C GLU A 277 -7.29 3.95 21.54
N ASP A 278 -8.50 4.42 21.28
CA ASP A 278 -9.75 3.68 21.45
C ASP A 278 -10.15 2.93 20.16
N PRO A 279 -10.43 1.61 20.23
CA PRO A 279 -10.77 0.82 19.06
C PRO A 279 -12.16 1.11 18.50
N PHE A 280 -13.10 1.58 19.30
CA PHE A 280 -14.46 1.90 18.83
C PHE A 280 -14.45 3.18 17.99
N VAL A 281 -13.83 4.25 18.47
CA VAL A 281 -13.62 5.49 17.69
C VAL A 281 -12.87 5.19 16.40
N THR A 282 -11.78 4.41 16.49
CA THR A 282 -10.99 3.99 15.32
C THR A 282 -11.85 3.24 14.31
N GLY A 283 -12.63 2.25 14.76
CA GLY A 283 -13.49 1.45 13.89
C GLY A 283 -14.61 2.25 13.24
N LYS A 284 -15.29 3.14 13.98
CA LYS A 284 -16.40 3.96 13.47
C LYS A 284 -15.93 4.97 12.43
N MET A 285 -14.81 5.65 12.68
CA MET A 285 -14.23 6.59 11.70
C MET A 285 -13.78 5.85 10.44
N ALA A 286 -13.19 4.66 10.57
CA ALA A 286 -12.83 3.83 9.42
C ALA A 286 -14.06 3.39 8.61
N ALA A 287 -15.11 2.93 9.29
CA ALA A 287 -16.35 2.47 8.67
C ALA A 287 -17.05 3.60 7.89
N ALA A 288 -17.08 4.82 8.43
CA ALA A 288 -17.60 6.00 7.74
C ALA A 288 -16.88 6.24 6.41
N GLN A 289 -15.55 6.29 6.41
CA GLN A 289 -14.75 6.52 5.20
C GLN A 289 -14.97 5.44 4.14
N LEU A 290 -15.06 4.17 4.55
CA LEU A 290 -15.32 3.04 3.65
C LEU A 290 -16.71 3.09 3.02
N ARG A 291 -17.75 3.36 3.82
CA ARG A 291 -19.13 3.51 3.30
C ARG A 291 -19.21 4.62 2.26
N ALA A 292 -18.58 5.75 2.51
CA ALA A 292 -18.57 6.90 1.60
C ALA A 292 -17.89 6.58 0.27
N MET A 293 -16.66 6.03 0.28
CA MET A 293 -15.97 5.62 -0.94
C MET A 293 -16.75 4.54 -1.71
N GLY A 294 -17.36 3.59 -0.99
CA GLY A 294 -18.16 2.51 -1.57
C GLY A 294 -19.35 2.99 -2.39
N ARG A 295 -19.89 4.19 -2.12
CA ARG A 295 -20.95 4.81 -2.95
C ARG A 295 -20.49 5.12 -4.38
N TYR A 296 -19.18 5.13 -4.62
CA TYR A 296 -18.56 5.42 -5.91
C TYR A 296 -17.83 4.22 -6.52
N ASP A 297 -18.14 3.00 -6.07
CA ASP A 297 -17.54 1.73 -6.50
C ASP A 297 -16.02 1.62 -6.26
N VAL A 298 -15.42 2.54 -5.51
CA VAL A 298 -14.02 2.47 -5.05
C VAL A 298 -13.99 2.14 -3.56
N THR A 299 -12.83 1.75 -3.03
CA THR A 299 -12.71 1.39 -1.60
C THR A 299 -11.44 1.94 -0.98
N GLY A 300 -11.41 1.90 0.35
CA GLY A 300 -10.18 1.94 1.13
C GLY A 300 -9.58 0.56 1.34
N THR A 301 -8.26 0.50 1.45
CA THR A 301 -7.47 -0.60 2.00
C THR A 301 -7.14 -0.26 3.45
N ILE A 302 -7.89 -0.83 4.40
CA ILE A 302 -7.63 -0.58 5.82
C ILE A 302 -6.27 -1.15 6.23
N LYS A 303 -5.47 -0.37 6.96
CA LYS A 303 -4.06 -0.71 7.25
C LYS A 303 -3.62 -0.26 8.65
N HIS A 304 -2.63 -0.87 9.29
CA HIS A 304 -1.89 -2.07 8.87
C HIS A 304 -2.29 -3.20 9.80
N PHE A 305 -2.83 -4.28 9.25
CA PHE A 305 -3.35 -5.43 9.97
C PHE A 305 -2.19 -6.33 10.43
N ALA A 306 -1.80 -6.41 11.70
CA ALA A 306 -2.24 -5.60 12.84
C ALA A 306 -1.03 -5.15 13.70
N CYS A 307 -1.30 -4.51 14.83
CA CYS A 307 -0.30 -4.21 15.87
C CYS A 307 0.93 -3.38 15.42
N ASN A 308 0.85 -2.66 14.29
CA ASN A 308 1.92 -1.79 13.80
C ASN A 308 1.92 -0.43 14.53
N SER A 309 2.13 -0.46 15.84
CA SER A 309 2.06 0.72 16.72
C SER A 309 3.44 1.25 17.13
N GLN A 310 4.52 0.85 16.44
CA GLN A 310 5.88 1.34 16.65
C GLN A 310 6.69 1.35 15.34
N GLU A 311 7.08 2.53 14.88
CA GLU A 311 7.90 2.67 13.67
C GLU A 311 9.35 2.20 13.83
N TYR A 312 9.95 2.37 15.02
CA TYR A 312 11.33 1.95 15.26
C TYR A 312 11.45 0.43 15.09
N LYS A 313 12.23 0.02 14.08
CA LYS A 313 12.41 -1.38 13.65
C LYS A 313 11.10 -2.10 13.29
N ARG A 314 10.11 -1.41 12.70
CA ARG A 314 8.80 -1.99 12.33
C ARG A 314 8.85 -3.29 11.50
N ASN A 315 9.96 -3.58 10.82
CA ASN A 315 10.14 -4.81 10.02
C ASN A 315 10.60 -6.03 10.85
N GLU A 316 10.92 -5.83 12.13
CA GLU A 316 11.57 -6.82 13.01
C GLU A 316 10.99 -6.84 14.43
N VAL A 317 10.46 -5.71 14.92
CA VAL A 317 9.91 -5.63 16.29
C VAL A 317 8.68 -6.52 16.43
N GLU A 318 8.76 -7.52 17.29
CA GLU A 318 7.64 -8.41 17.55
C GLU A 318 6.63 -7.79 18.52
N ALA A 319 5.37 -7.80 18.12
CA ALA A 319 4.25 -7.51 19.00
C ALA A 319 3.86 -8.78 19.77
N VAL A 320 4.41 -8.94 20.99
CA VAL A 320 3.99 -9.99 21.92
C VAL A 320 2.76 -9.51 22.67
N VAL A 321 1.62 -10.13 22.40
CA VAL A 321 0.31 -9.65 22.88
C VAL A 321 -0.61 -10.82 23.23
N SER A 322 -1.33 -10.71 24.35
CA SER A 322 -2.35 -11.70 24.71
C SER A 322 -3.50 -11.71 23.70
N GLU A 323 -4.12 -12.87 23.51
CA GLU A 323 -5.29 -12.98 22.62
C GLU A 323 -6.40 -12.00 23.01
N ARG A 324 -6.63 -11.82 24.32
CA ARG A 324 -7.61 -10.86 24.83
C ARG A 324 -7.36 -9.44 24.33
N ALA A 325 -6.15 -8.93 24.52
CA ALA A 325 -5.80 -7.58 24.07
C ALA A 325 -5.79 -7.48 22.54
N LEU A 326 -5.33 -8.54 21.85
CA LEU A 326 -5.37 -8.61 20.39
C LEU A 326 -6.81 -8.44 19.88
N ARG A 327 -7.76 -9.22 20.40
CA ARG A 327 -9.17 -9.20 19.97
C ARG A 327 -9.95 -7.98 20.43
N GLU A 328 -9.82 -7.58 21.70
CA GLU A 328 -10.61 -6.47 22.27
C GLU A 328 -10.10 -5.10 21.81
N LEU A 329 -8.79 -4.97 21.48
CA LEU A 329 -8.18 -3.69 21.12
C LEU A 329 -7.70 -3.67 19.66
N TYR A 330 -6.61 -4.40 19.36
CA TYR A 330 -5.87 -4.20 18.10
C TYR A 330 -6.61 -4.68 16.85
N LEU A 331 -7.46 -5.70 16.98
CA LEU A 331 -8.28 -6.23 15.91
C LEU A 331 -9.69 -5.62 15.86
N LYS A 332 -10.18 -5.06 16.97
CA LYS A 332 -11.56 -4.58 17.08
C LYS A 332 -11.90 -3.47 16.07
N GLY A 333 -10.98 -2.53 15.83
CA GLY A 333 -11.17 -1.50 14.80
C GLY A 333 -11.30 -2.09 13.38
N PHE A 334 -10.53 -3.14 13.06
CA PHE A 334 -10.62 -3.84 11.78
C PHE A 334 -11.92 -4.66 11.68
N GLU A 335 -12.35 -5.31 12.76
CA GLU A 335 -13.62 -6.03 12.82
C GLU A 335 -14.81 -5.11 12.52
N ILE A 336 -14.84 -3.92 13.13
CA ILE A 336 -15.86 -2.89 12.87
C ILE A 336 -15.80 -2.43 11.41
N ALA A 337 -14.59 -2.15 10.88
CA ALA A 337 -14.42 -1.75 9.49
C ALA A 337 -14.91 -2.82 8.49
N VAL A 338 -14.70 -4.11 8.78
CA VAL A 338 -15.19 -5.23 7.98
C VAL A 338 -16.72 -5.36 8.09
N THR A 339 -17.25 -5.43 9.31
CA THR A 339 -18.65 -5.80 9.57
C THR A 339 -19.63 -4.64 9.38
N GLU A 340 -19.22 -3.41 9.64
CA GLU A 340 -20.07 -2.21 9.53
C GLU A 340 -19.65 -1.26 8.41
N GLY A 341 -18.35 -1.24 8.07
CA GLY A 341 -17.80 -0.40 7.00
C GLY A 341 -17.88 -1.06 5.62
N GLY A 342 -18.07 -2.38 5.57
CA GLY A 342 -18.05 -3.14 4.32
C GLY A 342 -16.66 -3.21 3.69
N ALA A 343 -15.58 -3.16 4.49
CA ALA A 343 -14.22 -3.29 3.96
C ALA A 343 -14.08 -4.56 3.13
N TYR A 344 -13.44 -4.45 1.96
CA TYR A 344 -13.09 -5.61 1.12
C TYR A 344 -11.66 -5.51 0.55
N SER A 345 -10.83 -4.63 1.13
CA SER A 345 -9.38 -4.58 0.93
C SER A 345 -8.68 -4.32 2.28
N ILE A 346 -7.68 -5.12 2.62
CA ILE A 346 -6.90 -5.02 3.86
C ILE A 346 -5.40 -5.11 3.53
N MET A 347 -4.57 -4.31 4.19
CA MET A 347 -3.11 -4.41 4.09
C MET A 347 -2.52 -4.91 5.41
N THR A 348 -1.70 -5.96 5.37
CA THR A 348 -1.01 -6.46 6.56
C THR A 348 0.13 -5.53 6.98
N SER A 349 0.58 -5.64 8.22
CA SER A 349 1.74 -4.90 8.74
C SER A 349 3.08 -5.54 8.40
N TYR A 350 4.15 -4.76 8.62
CA TYR A 350 5.54 -5.21 8.50
C TYR A 350 6.01 -6.11 9.64
N ASN A 351 5.42 -5.97 10.83
CA ASN A 351 5.96 -6.54 12.05
C ASN A 351 5.50 -8.00 12.28
N PRO A 352 6.28 -8.80 13.01
CA PRO A 352 5.77 -10.03 13.59
C PRO A 352 4.82 -9.79 14.77
N ILE A 353 3.89 -10.73 14.96
CA ILE A 353 2.90 -10.77 16.02
C ILE A 353 2.88 -12.20 16.54
N ASN A 354 3.28 -12.39 17.80
CA ASN A 354 3.37 -13.70 18.46
C ASN A 354 4.05 -14.77 17.59
N GLY A 355 5.26 -14.50 17.10
CA GLY A 355 6.12 -15.43 16.36
C GLY A 355 5.98 -15.43 14.84
N PHE A 356 4.93 -14.83 14.28
CA PHE A 356 4.69 -14.80 12.83
C PHE A 356 4.66 -13.38 12.28
N TRP A 357 5.36 -13.14 11.17
CA TRP A 357 5.16 -11.92 10.38
C TRP A 357 3.70 -11.82 9.96
N SER A 358 3.11 -10.62 10.07
CA SER A 358 1.67 -10.46 9.86
C SER A 358 1.21 -10.94 8.48
N ALA A 359 2.06 -10.78 7.45
CA ALA A 359 1.80 -11.25 6.10
C ALA A 359 1.62 -12.78 5.97
N SER A 360 2.12 -13.56 6.93
CA SER A 360 2.05 -15.03 6.96
C SER A 360 1.39 -15.58 8.24
N ASN A 361 0.63 -14.76 8.95
CA ASN A 361 -0.06 -15.18 10.17
C ASN A 361 -1.43 -15.84 9.83
N TYR A 362 -1.47 -17.18 9.79
CA TYR A 362 -2.66 -17.94 9.42
C TYR A 362 -3.85 -17.71 10.37
N ASP A 363 -3.61 -17.60 11.67
CA ASP A 363 -4.69 -17.41 12.63
C ASP A 363 -5.37 -16.06 12.47
N MET A 364 -4.60 -15.00 12.27
CA MET A 364 -5.18 -13.69 12.01
C MET A 364 -5.90 -13.65 10.66
N LEU A 365 -5.20 -14.10 9.61
CA LEU A 365 -5.66 -13.91 8.25
C LEU A 365 -6.74 -14.90 7.84
N THR A 366 -6.69 -16.15 8.29
CA THR A 366 -7.65 -17.18 7.88
C THR A 366 -8.62 -17.52 9.00
N THR A 367 -8.12 -17.84 10.20
CA THR A 367 -8.99 -18.27 11.31
C THR A 367 -9.91 -17.14 11.76
N ILE A 368 -9.37 -15.98 12.11
CA ILE A 368 -10.15 -14.83 12.60
C ILE A 368 -10.84 -14.12 11.44
N LEU A 369 -10.06 -13.55 10.51
CA LEU A 369 -10.60 -12.65 9.49
C LEU A 369 -11.63 -13.34 8.58
N ARG A 370 -11.35 -14.57 8.09
CA ARG A 370 -12.30 -15.29 7.20
C ARG A 370 -13.17 -16.29 7.95
N GLY A 371 -12.61 -17.02 8.91
CA GLY A 371 -13.34 -18.05 9.66
C GLY A 371 -14.39 -17.47 10.59
N GLU A 372 -14.06 -16.40 11.31
CA GLU A 372 -14.96 -15.76 12.27
C GLU A 372 -15.71 -14.58 11.66
N TRP A 373 -15.02 -13.58 11.10
CA TRP A 373 -15.65 -12.36 10.59
C TRP A 373 -16.28 -12.50 9.20
N LYS A 374 -16.09 -13.66 8.55
CA LYS A 374 -16.60 -13.96 7.21
C LYS A 374 -16.16 -12.96 6.15
N TYR A 375 -14.99 -12.36 6.32
CA TYR A 375 -14.41 -11.44 5.34
C TYR A 375 -14.23 -12.12 3.99
N ASP A 376 -14.64 -11.45 2.92
CA ASP A 376 -14.62 -12.01 1.58
C ASP A 376 -13.74 -11.20 0.60
N GLY A 377 -13.07 -10.15 1.08
CA GLY A 377 -12.21 -9.31 0.26
C GLY A 377 -10.78 -9.85 0.06
N ILE A 378 -9.90 -8.97 -0.43
CA ILE A 378 -8.46 -9.24 -0.57
C ILE A 378 -7.68 -8.83 0.66
N VAL A 379 -6.58 -9.53 0.91
CA VAL A 379 -5.50 -9.08 1.78
C VAL A 379 -4.25 -8.88 0.92
N MET A 380 -3.56 -7.76 1.10
CA MET A 380 -2.26 -7.50 0.49
C MET A 380 -1.19 -7.30 1.56
N THR A 381 0.07 -7.52 1.22
CA THR A 381 1.18 -7.14 2.09
C THR A 381 1.35 -5.61 2.14
N ASP A 382 1.99 -5.11 3.19
CA ASP A 382 2.71 -3.84 3.10
C ASP A 382 3.84 -3.96 2.04
N TRP A 383 4.39 -2.84 1.56
CA TRP A 383 5.35 -2.87 0.45
C TRP A 383 6.66 -3.55 0.85
N TRP A 384 7.00 -4.65 0.16
CA TRP A 384 8.17 -5.50 0.41
C TRP A 384 8.16 -6.10 1.83
N ALA A 385 6.99 -6.39 2.38
CA ALA A 385 6.89 -7.04 3.68
C ALA A 385 7.48 -8.46 3.65
N LYS A 386 8.03 -8.87 4.79
CA LYS A 386 8.53 -10.23 4.99
C LYS A 386 7.39 -11.17 5.36
N ALA A 387 7.56 -12.44 5.04
CA ALA A 387 6.75 -13.56 5.50
C ALA A 387 7.67 -14.64 6.09
N ASN A 388 7.17 -15.42 7.04
CA ASN A 388 7.90 -16.53 7.66
C ASN A 388 7.06 -17.80 7.81
N ASP A 389 7.79 -18.91 7.91
CA ASP A 389 7.29 -20.15 8.49
C ASP A 389 7.57 -20.16 9.99
N GLU A 390 6.84 -21.00 10.72
CA GLU A 390 7.00 -21.15 12.17
C GLU A 390 8.47 -21.45 12.51
N GLY A 391 9.00 -20.74 13.52
CA GLY A 391 10.40 -20.90 13.97
C GLY A 391 11.46 -20.35 13.01
N HIS A 392 11.09 -19.75 11.89
CA HIS A 392 12.01 -19.19 10.91
C HIS A 392 11.96 -17.66 10.87
N ALA A 393 13.07 -17.04 10.46
CA ALA A 393 13.13 -15.61 10.22
C ALA A 393 12.34 -15.20 8.98
N GLY A 394 11.77 -13.99 9.00
CA GLY A 394 11.03 -13.41 7.88
C GLY A 394 11.91 -13.14 6.66
N LYS A 395 11.38 -13.47 5.48
CA LYS A 395 11.99 -13.23 4.17
C LYS A 395 10.97 -12.63 3.21
N VAL A 396 11.42 -11.75 2.33
CA VAL A 396 10.56 -11.11 1.32
C VAL A 396 10.18 -12.12 0.23
N GLU A 397 11.04 -13.10 -0.01
CA GLU A 397 10.88 -14.12 -1.04
C GLU A 397 9.89 -15.23 -0.63
N ASN A 398 9.42 -15.27 0.62
CA ASN A 398 8.56 -16.35 1.13
C ASN A 398 7.06 -16.12 0.83
N THR A 399 6.72 -15.92 -0.44
CA THR A 399 5.33 -15.77 -0.91
C THR A 399 4.51 -17.04 -0.70
N ALA A 400 5.14 -18.22 -0.62
CA ALA A 400 4.41 -19.45 -0.29
C ALA A 400 3.79 -19.42 1.11
N ALA A 401 4.51 -18.91 2.13
CA ALA A 401 3.95 -18.75 3.48
C ALA A 401 2.83 -17.70 3.52
N MET A 402 2.99 -16.62 2.76
CA MET A 402 1.96 -15.60 2.56
C MET A 402 0.65 -16.20 2.02
N VAL A 403 0.74 -16.99 0.94
CA VAL A 403 -0.44 -17.62 0.31
C VAL A 403 -1.06 -18.70 1.20
N ARG A 404 -0.27 -19.50 1.94
CA ARG A 404 -0.79 -20.45 2.95
C ARG A 404 -1.65 -19.75 3.98
N ALA A 405 -1.18 -18.62 4.51
CA ALA A 405 -1.92 -17.77 5.44
C ALA A 405 -3.11 -17.05 4.81
N GLN A 406 -3.24 -17.10 3.48
CA GLN A 406 -4.25 -16.42 2.67
C GLN A 406 -4.06 -14.89 2.68
N ASN A 407 -2.82 -14.40 2.75
CA ASN A 407 -2.52 -13.08 2.22
C ASN A 407 -2.41 -13.22 0.70
N ASP A 408 -3.26 -12.52 -0.03
CA ASP A 408 -3.56 -12.82 -1.42
C ASP A 408 -2.57 -12.16 -2.39
N LEU A 409 -2.00 -11.01 -2.00
CA LEU A 409 -1.21 -10.15 -2.87
C LEU A 409 0.10 -9.74 -2.21
N PHE A 410 1.22 -10.20 -2.77
CA PHE A 410 2.53 -9.65 -2.47
C PHE A 410 2.70 -8.30 -3.18
N MET A 411 2.83 -7.24 -2.41
CA MET A 411 3.11 -5.88 -2.87
C MET A 411 4.57 -5.56 -2.53
N VAL A 412 5.49 -5.31 -3.47
CA VAL A 412 5.34 -5.35 -4.94
C VAL A 412 6.58 -5.96 -5.58
N VAL A 413 6.41 -6.43 -6.81
CA VAL A 413 7.51 -6.81 -7.72
C VAL A 413 7.64 -5.80 -8.85
N ALA A 414 8.81 -5.69 -9.47
CA ALA A 414 9.01 -4.83 -10.64
C ALA A 414 8.35 -5.42 -11.89
N ASN A 415 8.42 -6.74 -12.06
CA ASN A 415 7.79 -7.47 -13.15
C ASN A 415 7.29 -8.83 -12.64
N ALA A 416 5.98 -9.05 -12.70
CA ALA A 416 5.34 -10.26 -12.18
C ALA A 416 5.62 -11.49 -13.05
N GLY A 417 5.63 -11.34 -14.37
CA GLY A 417 5.87 -12.43 -15.33
C GLY A 417 7.30 -12.96 -15.25
N GLU A 418 8.28 -12.09 -15.01
CA GLU A 418 9.69 -12.47 -14.86
C GLU A 418 10.06 -12.98 -13.47
N ASN A 419 9.14 -12.91 -12.49
CA ASN A 419 9.43 -13.13 -11.08
C ASN A 419 10.66 -12.31 -10.63
N SER A 420 10.63 -11.00 -10.84
CA SER A 420 11.80 -10.13 -10.61
C SER A 420 12.31 -10.17 -9.16
N GLN A 421 11.43 -10.48 -8.20
CA GLN A 421 11.75 -10.63 -6.77
C GLN A 421 12.31 -12.02 -6.42
N LYS A 422 12.28 -12.98 -7.36
CA LYS A 422 12.76 -14.37 -7.17
C LYS A 422 12.09 -15.05 -5.97
N ASP A 423 10.76 -14.93 -5.90
CA ASP A 423 9.99 -15.58 -4.84
C ASP A 423 9.99 -17.12 -4.93
N ASN A 424 9.59 -17.77 -3.84
CA ASN A 424 9.63 -19.22 -3.68
C ASN A 424 8.32 -19.94 -4.10
N SER A 425 7.40 -19.28 -4.83
CA SER A 425 6.06 -19.82 -5.14
C SER A 425 6.12 -21.14 -5.90
N MET A 426 6.77 -21.14 -7.07
CA MET A 426 6.89 -22.33 -7.93
C MET A 426 7.73 -23.43 -7.30
N GLU A 427 8.78 -23.07 -6.55
CA GLU A 427 9.60 -24.04 -5.82
C GLU A 427 8.76 -24.76 -4.75
N SER A 428 7.96 -24.00 -4.01
CA SER A 428 7.13 -24.52 -2.92
C SER A 428 5.99 -25.37 -3.43
N LEU A 429 5.36 -25.02 -4.57
CA LEU A 429 4.36 -25.86 -5.24
C LEU A 429 4.97 -27.21 -5.65
N LYS A 430 6.16 -27.22 -6.26
CA LYS A 430 6.86 -28.45 -6.63
C LYS A 430 7.24 -29.31 -5.42
N LYS A 431 7.61 -28.68 -4.30
CA LYS A 431 7.93 -29.36 -3.05
C LYS A 431 6.70 -29.82 -2.27
N GLY A 432 5.50 -29.33 -2.61
CA GLY A 432 4.26 -29.61 -1.88
C GLY A 432 4.18 -28.92 -0.52
N THR A 433 5.02 -27.93 -0.24
CA THR A 433 4.94 -27.14 1.01
C THR A 433 3.82 -26.10 0.95
N VAL A 434 3.29 -25.82 -0.24
CA VAL A 434 2.05 -25.09 -0.49
C VAL A 434 1.30 -25.82 -1.59
N THR A 435 -0.02 -25.76 -1.56
CA THR A 435 -0.90 -26.43 -2.50
C THR A 435 -1.41 -25.47 -3.56
N ARG A 436 -1.71 -26.00 -4.75
CA ARG A 436 -2.41 -25.26 -5.80
C ARG A 436 -3.77 -24.72 -5.33
N GLY A 437 -4.46 -25.45 -4.46
CA GLY A 437 -5.74 -25.03 -3.88
C GLY A 437 -5.65 -23.73 -3.07
N GLU A 438 -4.52 -23.50 -2.38
CA GLU A 438 -4.29 -22.25 -1.65
C GLU A 438 -4.09 -21.06 -2.60
N TYR A 439 -3.37 -21.25 -3.71
CA TYR A 439 -3.26 -20.24 -4.76
C TYR A 439 -4.58 -19.96 -5.46
N LEU A 440 -5.37 -21.01 -5.76
CA LEU A 440 -6.71 -20.84 -6.34
C LEU A 440 -7.63 -20.04 -5.41
N ARG A 441 -7.54 -20.27 -4.09
CA ARG A 441 -8.28 -19.50 -3.09
C ARG A 441 -7.91 -18.01 -3.13
N SER A 442 -6.61 -17.69 -3.14
CA SER A 442 -6.17 -16.29 -3.25
C SER A 442 -6.52 -15.66 -4.61
N ALA A 443 -6.40 -16.39 -5.71
CA ALA A 443 -6.84 -15.95 -7.03
C ALA A 443 -8.36 -15.66 -7.06
N ALA A 444 -9.17 -16.47 -6.39
CA ALA A 444 -10.61 -16.23 -6.25
C ALA A 444 -10.91 -14.96 -5.45
N ASN A 445 -10.17 -14.69 -4.36
CA ASN A 445 -10.28 -13.46 -3.58
C ASN A 445 -9.98 -12.23 -4.47
N ILE A 446 -8.89 -12.29 -5.24
CA ILE A 446 -8.49 -11.24 -6.18
C ILE A 446 -9.56 -11.03 -7.26
N CYS A 447 -10.02 -12.08 -7.92
CA CYS A 447 -11.06 -11.96 -8.95
C CYS A 447 -12.38 -11.41 -8.39
N ARG A 448 -12.80 -11.81 -7.19
CA ARG A 448 -14.01 -11.29 -6.53
C ARG A 448 -13.88 -9.81 -6.18
N PHE A 449 -12.70 -9.36 -5.75
CA PHE A 449 -12.40 -7.94 -5.60
C PHE A 449 -12.52 -7.22 -6.94
N LEU A 450 -11.84 -7.71 -7.98
CA LEU A 450 -11.78 -7.07 -9.29
C LEU A 450 -13.17 -6.90 -9.92
N LEU A 451 -14.07 -7.87 -9.77
CA LEU A 451 -15.46 -7.79 -10.25
C LEU A 451 -16.24 -6.59 -9.67
N ARG A 452 -15.83 -6.08 -8.49
CA ARG A 452 -16.44 -4.90 -7.85
C ARG A 452 -15.86 -3.57 -8.35
N THR A 453 -14.77 -3.58 -9.14
CA THR A 453 -13.99 -2.37 -9.43
C THR A 453 -14.43 -1.63 -10.69
N PRO A 454 -14.21 -0.31 -10.76
CA PRO A 454 -14.30 0.47 -11.99
C PRO A 454 -13.32 -0.01 -13.07
N ALA A 455 -12.14 -0.52 -12.71
CA ALA A 455 -11.21 -1.15 -13.66
C ALA A 455 -11.86 -2.25 -14.50
N TYR A 456 -12.67 -3.10 -13.86
CA TYR A 456 -13.41 -4.15 -14.56
C TYR A 456 -14.45 -3.58 -15.53
N GLN A 457 -15.24 -2.60 -15.10
CA GLN A 457 -16.22 -1.95 -15.98
C GLN A 457 -15.55 -1.26 -17.18
N ARG A 458 -14.43 -0.56 -16.95
CA ARG A 458 -13.63 0.08 -18.01
C ARG A 458 -13.08 -0.93 -19.01
N MET A 459 -12.57 -2.08 -18.55
CA MET A 459 -12.06 -3.14 -19.42
C MET A 459 -13.16 -3.69 -20.34
N LEU A 460 -14.40 -3.78 -19.87
CA LEU A 460 -15.55 -4.20 -20.67
C LEU A 460 -16.12 -3.08 -21.57
N GLY A 461 -15.53 -1.88 -21.54
CA GLY A 461 -16.03 -0.72 -22.28
C GLY A 461 -17.35 -0.16 -21.74
N ARG A 462 -17.77 -0.56 -20.54
CA ARG A 462 -18.98 -0.06 -19.88
C ARG A 462 -18.67 1.28 -19.21
N LYS A 463 -19.36 2.34 -19.62
CA LYS A 463 -19.22 3.70 -19.06
C LYS A 463 -20.53 4.14 -18.42
N SER A 464 -20.49 4.47 -17.14
CA SER A 464 -21.58 5.13 -16.42
C SER A 464 -21.68 6.61 -16.78
N ASP A 465 -22.79 7.26 -16.42
CA ASP A 465 -22.93 8.72 -16.56
C ASP A 465 -21.88 9.47 -15.73
N LEU A 466 -21.58 8.95 -14.53
CA LEU A 466 -20.52 9.47 -13.68
C LEU A 466 -19.15 9.41 -14.38
N ASP A 467 -18.82 8.29 -15.02
CA ASP A 467 -17.54 8.16 -15.74
C ASP A 467 -17.40 9.21 -16.85
N ARG A 468 -18.49 9.51 -17.57
CA ARG A 468 -18.49 10.56 -18.62
C ARG A 468 -18.29 11.97 -18.02
N GLN A 469 -18.91 12.25 -16.88
CA GLN A 469 -18.75 13.54 -16.18
C GLN A 469 -17.32 13.73 -15.70
N LEU A 470 -16.73 12.72 -15.05
CA LEU A 470 -15.37 12.78 -14.53
C LEU A 470 -14.33 12.87 -15.65
N GLU A 471 -14.55 12.20 -16.79
CA GLU A 471 -13.70 12.34 -17.99
C GLU A 471 -13.68 13.78 -18.51
N ALA A 472 -14.84 14.45 -18.53
CA ALA A 472 -14.94 15.85 -18.96
C ALA A 472 -14.19 16.81 -18.01
N THR A 473 -14.32 16.61 -16.70
CA THR A 473 -13.58 17.40 -15.69
C THR A 473 -12.07 17.23 -15.83
N ARG A 474 -11.59 15.99 -15.99
CA ARG A 474 -10.16 15.71 -16.16
C ARG A 474 -9.58 16.39 -17.41
N ALA A 475 -10.34 16.45 -18.51
CA ALA A 475 -9.89 17.12 -19.74
C ALA A 475 -9.66 18.63 -19.53
N GLN A 476 -10.46 19.28 -18.68
CA GLN A 476 -10.32 20.70 -18.34
C GLN A 476 -9.09 20.97 -17.45
N GLU A 477 -8.80 20.11 -16.47
CA GLU A 477 -7.65 20.26 -15.56
C GLU A 477 -6.29 20.13 -16.29
N MET A 478 -6.22 19.31 -17.35
CA MET A 478 -4.98 19.09 -18.13
C MET A 478 -4.59 20.27 -19.03
N GLU A 479 -5.33 21.38 -19.01
CA GLU A 479 -5.12 22.55 -19.88
C GLU A 479 -4.10 23.58 -19.34
N SER A 480 -3.69 23.50 -18.07
CA SER A 480 -2.70 24.44 -17.51
C SER A 480 -1.26 24.06 -17.88
N PHE A 481 -0.64 24.80 -18.80
CA PHE A 481 0.78 24.68 -19.10
C PHE A 481 1.61 25.39 -18.01
N GLY A 482 2.59 24.67 -17.45
CA GLY A 482 3.62 25.25 -16.58
C GLY A 482 4.64 26.06 -17.39
N GLU A 483 5.85 26.22 -16.85
CA GLU A 483 6.96 26.90 -17.52
C GLU A 483 7.28 26.25 -18.89
N LEU A 484 7.24 27.07 -19.94
CA LEU A 484 7.27 26.64 -21.34
C LEU A 484 8.59 27.05 -22.00
N VAL A 485 9.36 26.07 -22.46
CA VAL A 485 10.63 26.26 -23.18
C VAL A 485 10.43 25.91 -24.65
N ARG A 486 10.65 26.86 -25.56
CA ARG A 486 10.47 26.64 -27.00
C ARG A 486 11.74 26.13 -27.65
N ILE A 487 11.64 25.03 -28.38
CA ILE A 487 12.75 24.38 -29.10
C ILE A 487 12.35 24.22 -30.56
N ALA A 488 13.20 24.67 -31.48
CA ALA A 488 13.06 24.37 -32.90
C ALA A 488 13.84 23.09 -33.23
N VAL A 489 13.14 22.05 -33.68
CA VAL A 489 13.71 20.77 -34.13
C VAL A 489 13.85 20.84 -35.64
N THR A 490 14.96 21.43 -36.09
CA THR A 490 15.22 21.72 -37.51
C THR A 490 15.88 20.57 -38.26
N GLU A 491 16.49 19.64 -37.54
CA GLU A 491 17.19 18.45 -38.05
C GLU A 491 16.55 17.19 -37.45
N GLY A 492 16.85 16.02 -38.02
CA GLY A 492 16.40 14.72 -37.50
C GLY A 492 16.96 14.36 -36.11
N THR A 493 17.75 15.23 -35.49
CA THR A 493 18.24 15.09 -34.11
C THR A 493 18.26 16.45 -33.42
N CYS A 494 17.87 16.53 -32.16
CA CYS A 494 17.87 17.76 -31.37
C CYS A 494 18.17 17.49 -29.89
N CYS A 495 19.06 18.26 -29.28
CA CYS A 495 19.32 18.17 -27.84
C CYS A 495 18.40 19.13 -27.07
N LEU A 496 17.74 18.62 -26.03
CA LEU A 496 16.99 19.44 -25.09
C LEU A 496 17.97 20.08 -24.09
N PRO A 497 17.77 21.34 -23.69
CA PRO A 497 18.65 22.05 -22.77
C PRO A 497 18.50 21.47 -21.36
N VAL A 498 19.43 20.59 -20.98
CA VAL A 498 19.41 19.85 -19.72
C VAL A 498 19.47 20.80 -18.51
N GLU A 499 20.15 21.93 -18.65
CA GLU A 499 20.24 22.99 -17.64
C GLU A 499 18.89 23.63 -17.29
N GLN A 500 17.89 23.52 -18.18
CA GLN A 500 16.52 23.99 -17.94
C GLN A 500 15.62 22.90 -17.35
N ILE A 501 16.13 21.67 -17.22
CA ILE A 501 15.42 20.56 -16.61
C ILE A 501 15.74 20.55 -15.11
N ALA A 502 15.01 21.34 -14.34
CA ALA A 502 15.08 21.27 -12.89
C ALA A 502 14.64 19.86 -12.44
N THR A 503 15.50 19.15 -11.69
CA THR A 503 15.26 17.77 -11.22
C THR A 503 14.87 17.70 -9.74
N GLY A 504 14.43 18.81 -9.16
CA GLY A 504 13.95 18.88 -7.79
C GLY A 504 12.64 18.13 -7.58
N LYS A 505 12.28 17.86 -6.32
CA LYS A 505 10.97 17.26 -6.03
C LYS A 505 9.85 18.20 -6.47
N GLY A 506 8.94 17.68 -7.30
CA GLY A 506 7.77 18.41 -7.80
C GLY A 506 8.07 19.38 -8.95
N SER A 507 9.31 19.46 -9.43
CA SER A 507 9.63 20.34 -10.56
C SER A 507 9.09 19.78 -11.87
N SER A 508 8.77 20.70 -12.78
CA SER A 508 8.35 20.33 -14.13
C SER A 508 8.83 21.36 -15.13
N VAL A 509 9.17 20.91 -16.33
CA VAL A 509 9.45 21.76 -17.48
C VAL A 509 8.68 21.22 -18.67
N THR A 510 8.07 22.11 -19.46
CA THR A 510 7.39 21.74 -20.71
C THR A 510 8.15 22.30 -21.88
N PHE A 511 8.60 21.43 -22.78
CA PHE A 511 9.21 21.82 -24.05
C PHE A 511 8.14 21.93 -25.14
N GLU A 512 7.98 23.11 -25.73
CA GLU A 512 7.26 23.28 -26.99
C GLU A 512 8.23 22.96 -28.13
N LEU A 513 8.07 21.79 -28.74
CA LEU A 513 8.90 21.32 -29.84
C LEU A 513 8.27 21.73 -31.16
N ASN A 514 8.87 22.68 -31.85
CA ASN A 514 8.52 23.05 -33.21
C ASN A 514 9.30 22.16 -34.19
N ILE A 515 8.68 21.06 -34.61
CA ILE A 515 9.27 20.05 -35.48
C ILE A 515 9.09 20.39 -36.97
N ARG A 516 10.19 20.32 -37.73
CA ARG A 516 10.17 20.54 -39.18
C ARG A 516 9.72 19.30 -39.96
N GLU A 517 10.10 18.12 -39.48
CA GLU A 517 9.80 16.83 -40.07
C GLU A 517 8.86 16.08 -39.12
N ARG A 518 7.67 15.73 -39.60
CA ARG A 518 6.66 15.05 -38.79
C ARG A 518 6.97 13.57 -38.77
N GLY A 519 6.67 12.92 -37.65
CA GLY A 519 7.14 11.55 -37.50
C GLY A 519 7.11 11.04 -36.09
N ILE A 520 7.74 9.89 -35.92
CA ILE A 520 7.97 9.26 -34.62
C ILE A 520 9.39 9.60 -34.19
N TYR A 521 9.49 10.19 -33.01
CA TYR A 521 10.77 10.54 -32.39
C TYR A 521 11.07 9.61 -31.22
N ARG A 522 12.35 9.33 -30.99
CA ARG A 522 12.89 8.69 -29.79
C ARG A 522 13.60 9.72 -28.94
N LEU A 523 13.29 9.78 -27.66
CA LEU A 523 14.05 10.50 -26.65
C LEU A 523 15.09 9.56 -26.03
N GLU A 524 16.36 9.90 -26.16
CA GLU A 524 17.50 9.29 -25.49
C GLU A 524 17.85 10.14 -24.26
N LEU A 525 17.52 9.63 -23.07
CA LEU A 525 17.73 10.31 -21.81
C LEU A 525 18.82 9.63 -21.01
N THR A 526 19.96 10.29 -20.84
CA THR A 526 21.08 9.80 -20.03
C THR A 526 20.96 10.34 -18.61
N CYS A 527 20.64 9.47 -17.65
CA CYS A 527 20.39 9.83 -16.25
C CYS A 527 21.05 8.88 -15.24
N ARG A 528 21.18 9.34 -14.00
CA ARG A 528 21.58 8.54 -12.83
C ARG A 528 20.92 9.08 -11.56
N VAL A 529 21.13 8.38 -10.44
CA VAL A 529 20.70 8.79 -9.10
C VAL A 529 21.89 9.24 -8.26
N ALA A 530 21.75 10.38 -7.59
CA ALA A 530 22.76 10.94 -6.69
C ALA A 530 22.16 11.34 -5.33
N GLY A 531 22.90 11.03 -4.25
CA GLY A 531 22.61 11.54 -2.90
C GLY A 531 21.37 10.95 -2.20
N GLN A 532 20.84 9.84 -2.69
CA GLN A 532 19.67 9.16 -2.10
C GLN A 532 20.03 7.80 -1.48
N GLY A 533 19.25 7.36 -0.50
CA GLY A 533 19.40 6.03 0.11
C GLY A 533 19.03 4.91 -0.87
N SER A 534 19.56 3.70 -0.68
CA SER A 534 19.41 2.55 -1.59
C SER A 534 17.96 2.22 -1.99
N LEU A 535 17.03 2.38 -1.06
CA LEU A 535 15.60 2.08 -1.25
C LEU A 535 14.78 3.27 -1.82
N ALA A 536 15.40 4.43 -2.05
CA ALA A 536 14.69 5.59 -2.59
C ALA A 536 14.20 5.32 -4.02
N GLN A 537 12.97 5.73 -4.33
CA GLN A 537 12.39 5.69 -5.67
C GLN A 537 12.33 7.10 -6.24
N ILE A 538 12.87 7.29 -7.46
CA ILE A 538 13.04 8.60 -8.08
C ILE A 538 12.37 8.56 -9.45
N PRO A 539 11.08 8.93 -9.54
CA PRO A 539 10.32 8.89 -10.77
C PRO A 539 10.45 10.18 -11.59
N LEU A 540 10.65 10.01 -12.90
CA LEU A 540 10.49 11.03 -13.94
C LEU A 540 9.34 10.63 -14.85
N THR A 541 8.31 11.47 -14.94
CA THR A 541 7.21 11.30 -15.89
C THR A 541 7.43 12.17 -17.12
N LEU A 542 7.39 11.54 -18.29
CA LEU A 542 7.41 12.18 -19.61
C LEU A 542 6.01 12.17 -20.19
N SER A 543 5.50 13.34 -20.58
CA SER A 543 4.21 13.48 -21.28
C SER A 543 4.38 14.21 -22.60
N GLN A 544 3.70 13.76 -23.65
CA GLN A 544 3.62 14.41 -24.95
C GLN A 544 2.18 14.82 -25.22
N ASP A 545 1.95 16.09 -25.54
CA ASP A 545 0.63 16.63 -25.87
C ASP A 545 -0.44 16.23 -24.83
N ARG A 546 -0.07 16.39 -23.55
CA ARG A 546 -0.88 16.04 -22.36
C ARG A 546 -1.00 14.54 -22.10
N GLN A 547 -0.59 13.66 -23.02
CA GLN A 547 -0.60 12.22 -22.80
C GLN A 547 0.70 11.75 -22.16
N ILE A 548 0.63 11.01 -21.06
CA ILE A 548 1.82 10.39 -20.47
C ILE A 548 2.38 9.38 -21.47
N VAL A 549 3.62 9.59 -21.90
CA VAL A 549 4.34 8.68 -22.78
C VAL A 549 5.00 7.58 -21.97
N LYS A 550 5.70 7.96 -20.88
CA LYS A 550 6.42 7.00 -20.04
C LYS A 550 6.71 7.59 -18.66
N THR A 551 6.64 6.77 -17.63
CA THR A 551 7.24 7.06 -16.32
C THR A 551 8.49 6.21 -16.18
N ILE A 552 9.64 6.83 -15.94
CA ILE A 552 10.90 6.16 -15.61
C ILE A 552 11.04 6.21 -14.10
N SER A 553 11.09 5.06 -13.43
CA SER A 553 11.45 4.99 -12.01
C SER A 553 12.89 4.48 -11.89
N LEU A 554 13.76 5.27 -11.25
CA LEU A 554 15.09 4.83 -10.83
C LEU A 554 15.10 4.55 -9.33
N THR A 555 16.02 3.68 -8.91
CA THR A 555 16.25 3.36 -7.50
C THR A 555 17.50 4.05 -6.97
N GLY A 556 17.64 4.16 -5.64
CA GLY A 556 18.87 4.62 -5.00
C GLY A 556 20.16 3.89 -5.39
N GLU A 557 20.03 2.69 -5.98
CA GLU A 557 21.14 1.89 -6.49
C GLU A 557 21.55 2.25 -7.93
N ASP A 558 20.76 3.01 -8.69
CA ASP A 558 21.06 3.43 -10.06
C ASP A 558 22.07 4.59 -10.12
N LYS A 559 23.26 4.40 -9.53
CA LYS A 559 24.32 5.42 -9.37
C LYS A 559 25.16 5.65 -10.63
N GLU A 560 25.09 4.73 -11.59
CA GLU A 560 25.81 4.80 -12.85
C GLU A 560 25.00 5.52 -13.93
N TRP A 561 25.69 6.23 -14.83
CA TRP A 561 25.05 6.85 -15.99
C TRP A 561 24.48 5.79 -16.93
N ARG A 562 23.17 5.85 -17.18
CA ARG A 562 22.48 4.96 -18.12
C ARG A 562 21.60 5.76 -19.05
N THR A 563 21.56 5.35 -20.31
CA THR A 563 20.65 5.92 -21.31
C THR A 563 19.35 5.13 -21.30
N LYS A 564 18.23 5.84 -21.13
CA LYS A 564 16.88 5.32 -21.31
C LYS A 564 16.35 5.82 -22.63
N GLU A 565 15.92 4.89 -23.47
CA GLU A 565 15.25 5.18 -24.72
C GLU A 565 13.73 5.21 -24.50
N ILE A 566 13.10 6.29 -24.94
CA ILE A 566 11.66 6.50 -24.88
C ILE A 566 11.16 6.84 -26.29
N ARG A 567 10.44 5.91 -26.91
CA ARG A 567 9.71 6.19 -28.15
C ARG A 567 8.51 7.09 -27.83
N LEU A 568 8.42 8.23 -28.52
CA LEU A 568 7.35 9.20 -28.38
C LEU A 568 6.14 8.83 -29.26
N ASN A 569 4.98 9.43 -28.98
CA ASN A 569 3.81 9.31 -29.84
C ASN A 569 4.07 10.01 -31.19
N PRO A 570 3.44 9.54 -32.28
CA PRO A 570 3.59 10.17 -33.59
C PRO A 570 3.17 11.64 -33.56
N SER A 571 4.07 12.53 -33.99
CA SER A 571 3.82 13.96 -34.07
C SER A 571 3.24 14.31 -35.43
N PHE A 572 1.91 14.39 -35.52
CA PHE A 572 1.19 14.72 -36.76
C PHE A 572 1.17 16.21 -37.11
N HIS A 573 1.56 17.06 -36.15
CA HIS A 573 1.61 18.51 -36.30
C HIS A 573 3.04 19.00 -36.14
N ASN A 574 3.32 20.19 -36.68
CA ASN A 574 4.63 20.82 -36.59
C ASN A 574 4.97 21.34 -35.19
N THR A 575 4.03 21.26 -34.24
CA THR A 575 4.26 21.62 -32.84
C THR A 575 3.74 20.50 -31.95
N THR A 576 4.56 20.04 -31.01
CA THR A 576 4.20 19.07 -29.97
C THR A 576 4.80 19.50 -28.63
N PHE A 577 4.16 19.18 -27.52
CA PHE A 577 4.60 19.59 -26.19
C PHE A 577 5.13 18.40 -25.40
N LEU A 578 6.41 18.43 -25.01
CA LEU A 578 7.06 17.39 -24.23
C LEU A 578 7.32 17.88 -22.80
N LYS A 579 6.56 17.38 -21.82
CA LYS A 579 6.68 17.72 -20.40
C LYS A 579 7.51 16.68 -19.65
N PHE A 580 8.47 17.17 -18.86
CA PHE A 580 9.21 16.42 -17.85
C PHE A 580 8.64 16.79 -16.48
N PHE A 581 8.32 15.80 -15.66
CA PHE A 581 7.90 16.01 -14.26
C PHE A 581 8.68 15.08 -13.32
N PHE A 582 9.22 15.63 -12.23
CA PHE A 582 10.03 14.89 -11.25
C PHE A 582 9.24 14.70 -9.95
N GLY A 583 8.81 13.47 -9.66
CA GLY A 583 8.06 13.18 -8.42
C GLY A 583 8.89 13.21 -7.16
N GLN A 584 10.18 12.96 -7.28
CA GLN A 584 11.17 13.08 -6.22
C GLN A 584 12.46 13.69 -6.77
N GLY A 585 13.21 14.33 -5.87
CA GLY A 585 14.55 14.81 -6.19
C GLY A 585 15.59 13.70 -6.19
N GLY A 586 16.76 13.99 -6.78
CA GLY A 586 17.93 13.10 -6.77
C GLY A 586 18.29 12.48 -8.12
N MET A 587 17.48 12.72 -9.16
CA MET A 587 17.87 12.38 -10.53
C MET A 587 18.83 13.45 -11.06
N GLU A 588 19.94 13.01 -11.64
CA GLU A 588 20.81 13.85 -12.45
C GLU A 588 20.66 13.45 -13.92
N ILE A 589 20.58 14.43 -14.81
CA ILE A 589 20.49 14.23 -16.26
C ILE A 589 21.77 14.81 -16.86
N ARG A 590 22.43 14.02 -17.72
CA ARG A 590 23.62 14.46 -18.47
C ARG A 590 23.27 14.88 -19.88
N GLU A 591 22.30 14.20 -20.49
CA GLU A 591 21.94 14.40 -21.88
C GLU A 591 20.47 14.01 -22.10
N ALA A 592 19.76 14.80 -22.89
CA ALA A 592 18.42 14.52 -23.37
C ALA A 592 18.37 14.84 -24.87
N ARG A 593 18.29 13.80 -25.71
CA ARG A 593 18.40 13.93 -27.17
C ARG A 593 17.17 13.33 -27.86
N LEU A 594 16.52 14.11 -28.70
CA LEU A 594 15.47 13.65 -29.61
C LEU A 594 16.09 13.19 -30.92
N VAL A 595 15.65 12.04 -31.43
CA VAL A 595 16.11 11.43 -32.69
C VAL A 595 14.87 11.02 -33.49
N LEU A 596 14.76 11.44 -34.74
CA LEU A 596 13.69 11.02 -35.65
C LEU A 596 13.92 9.56 -36.05
N GLU A 597 12.97 8.68 -35.73
CA GLU A 597 12.99 7.26 -36.12
C GLU A 597 12.27 7.02 -37.43
N GLU A 598 11.08 7.61 -37.58
CA GLU A 598 10.21 7.41 -38.76
C GLU A 598 9.71 8.76 -39.25
N SER A 599 9.99 9.08 -40.53
CA SER A 599 9.56 10.32 -41.19
C SER A 599 8.26 10.11 -41.95
N MET A 600 7.22 10.88 -41.60
CA MET A 600 5.97 10.88 -42.37
C MET A 600 6.16 11.57 -43.72
N GLU A 601 6.98 12.61 -43.84
CA GLU A 601 7.29 13.23 -45.14
C GLU A 601 8.03 12.28 -46.08
N ALA A 602 8.90 11.40 -45.56
CA ALA A 602 9.53 10.36 -46.37
C ALA A 602 8.50 9.30 -46.82
N GLN A 603 7.60 8.88 -45.93
CA GLN A 603 6.52 7.96 -46.26
C GLN A 603 5.59 8.54 -47.35
N TYR A 604 5.15 9.79 -47.20
CA TYR A 604 4.32 10.47 -48.21
C TYR A 604 5.02 10.63 -49.56
N ARG A 605 6.33 10.89 -49.59
CA ARG A 605 7.09 10.94 -50.85
C ARG A 605 7.17 9.57 -51.51
N ALA A 606 7.45 8.53 -50.75
CA ALA A 606 7.50 7.16 -51.25
C ALA A 606 6.15 6.69 -51.80
N GLU A 607 5.04 7.00 -51.11
CA GLU A 607 3.67 6.73 -51.56
C GLU A 607 3.32 7.47 -52.85
N LYS A 608 3.82 8.71 -53.00
CA LYS A 608 3.60 9.51 -54.21
C LYS A 608 4.42 9.02 -55.39
N GLU A 609 5.68 8.64 -55.17
CA GLU A 609 6.56 8.04 -56.19
C GLU A 609 6.01 6.69 -56.66
N THR A 610 5.52 5.85 -55.76
CA THR A 610 4.86 4.59 -56.13
C THR A 610 3.53 4.80 -56.84
N ALA A 611 2.76 5.84 -56.51
CA ALA A 611 1.55 6.20 -57.25
C ALA A 611 1.86 6.72 -58.67
N GLU A 612 2.91 7.53 -58.83
CA GLU A 612 3.39 8.06 -60.13
C GLU A 612 4.05 6.97 -61.01
N GLU A 613 4.51 5.84 -60.45
CA GLU A 613 4.98 4.67 -61.22
C GLU A 613 3.86 3.71 -61.65
N THR A 614 2.66 3.85 -61.08
CA THR A 614 1.48 3.01 -61.39
C THR A 614 0.42 3.66 -62.28
N ASP A 615 0.56 4.95 -62.60
CA ASP A 615 -0.16 5.69 -63.65
C ASP A 615 0.70 5.79 -64.92
#